data_AF-A0A956QYV7-F1
#
_entry.id   AF-A0A956QYV7-F1
#
_cell.length_a   1.000
_cell.length_b   1.000
_cell.length_c   1.000
_cell.angle_alpha   90.00
_cell.angle_beta   90.00
_cell.angle_gamma   90.00
#
_symmetry.space_group_name_H-M   'P 1'
#
loop_
_entity.id
_entity.type
_entity.pdbx_description
1 polymer ?
#
loop_
_entity_poly.entity_id
_entity_poly.type
_entity_poly.pdbx_seq_one_letter_code
_entity_poly.pdbx_strand_id
1 'polypeptide(L)'
;MFNPSFSDEQQQLIDTARKFTAESIIPVAGEYDEHEKFPTEVFEGAWELGLMNVELPEEVGGLGYGTVEGCLIAEELAYGCSAIATSIMCNHL
;
A
#
# COMPACT_ATOMS: atom_id res chain seq x y z
N MET A 1 11.17 0.61 19.18
CA MET A 1 10.22 0.41 18.07
C MET A 1 9.13 -0.52 18.58
N PHE A 2 7.87 -0.18 18.41
CA PHE A 2 6.74 -1.05 18.74
C PHE A 2 6.87 -2.31 17.87
N ASN A 3 6.84 -3.51 18.47
CA ASN A 3 6.94 -4.78 17.75
C ASN A 3 5.88 -5.75 18.29
N PRO A 4 4.61 -5.59 17.89
CA PRO A 4 3.55 -6.54 18.22
C PRO A 4 3.77 -7.84 17.44
N SER A 5 3.24 -8.95 17.94
CA SER A 5 3.18 -10.18 17.14
C SER A 5 2.03 -10.06 16.15
N PHE A 6 2.31 -10.19 14.86
CA PHE A 6 1.32 -10.21 13.79
C PHE A 6 0.87 -11.65 13.50
N SER A 7 -0.32 -11.80 12.89
CA SER A 7 -0.70 -13.06 12.28
C SER A 7 0.15 -13.35 11.04
N ASP A 8 0.17 -14.61 10.59
CA ASP A 8 0.89 -14.98 9.36
C ASP A 8 0.35 -14.22 8.14
N GLU A 9 -0.96 -13.95 8.10
CA GLU A 9 -1.61 -13.17 7.05
C GLU A 9 -1.21 -11.69 7.08
N GLN A 10 -1.21 -11.06 8.26
CA GLN A 10 -0.72 -9.69 8.43
C GLN A 10 0.75 -9.57 8.04
N GLN A 11 1.57 -10.57 8.38
CA GLN A 11 2.98 -10.59 7.99
C GLN A 11 3.15 -10.69 6.47
N GLN A 12 2.32 -11.49 5.79
CA GLN A 12 2.32 -11.57 4.33
C GLN A 12 1.92 -10.25 3.67
N LEU A 13 0.95 -9.52 4.23
CA LEU A 13 0.57 -8.19 3.76
C LEU A 13 1.73 -7.20 3.88
N ILE A 14 2.40 -7.18 5.04
CA ILE A 14 3.59 -6.36 5.28
C ILE A 14 4.68 -6.69 4.26
N ASP A 15 5.01 -7.97 4.09
CA ASP A 15 6.10 -8.38 3.19
C ASP A 15 5.79 -8.03 1.73
N THR A 16 4.52 -8.18 1.32
CA THR A 16 4.05 -7.82 -0.02
C THR A 16 4.14 -6.31 -0.26
N ALA A 17 3.59 -5.51 0.66
CA ALA A 17 3.61 -4.06 0.57
C ALA A 17 5.06 -3.53 0.58
N ARG A 18 5.91 -4.05 1.48
CA ARG A 18 7.33 -3.67 1.58
C ARG A 18 8.09 -3.94 0.29
N LYS A 19 7.90 -5.14 -0.27
CA LYS A 19 8.53 -5.53 -1.53
C LYS A 19 8.08 -4.62 -2.67
N PHE A 20 6.77 -4.39 -2.79
CA PHE A 20 6.20 -3.49 -3.78
C PHE A 20 6.76 -2.06 -3.64
N THR A 21 6.86 -1.54 -2.42
CA THR A 21 7.46 -0.23 -2.16
C THR A 21 8.90 -0.16 -2.66
N ALA A 22 9.72 -1.17 -2.32
CA ALA A 22 11.13 -1.20 -2.70
C ALA A 22 11.35 -1.30 -4.21
N GLU A 23 10.52 -2.08 -4.90
CA GLU A 23 10.68 -2.37 -6.33
C GLU A 23 9.98 -1.35 -7.23
N SER A 24 8.85 -0.77 -6.79
CA SER A 24 7.97 0.03 -7.65
C SER A 24 7.81 1.49 -7.22
N ILE A 25 7.95 1.82 -5.93
CA ILE A 25 7.73 3.18 -5.41
C ILE A 25 9.05 3.94 -5.30
N ILE A 26 10.01 3.40 -4.53
CA ILE A 26 11.28 4.07 -4.23
C ILE A 26 12.05 4.50 -5.49
N PRO A 27 12.15 3.68 -6.56
CA PRO A 27 12.93 4.05 -7.74
C PRO A 27 12.39 5.28 -8.49
N VAL A 28 11.08 5.55 -8.40
CA VAL A 28 10.40 6.61 -9.18
C VAL A 28 9.99 7.81 -8.34
N ALA A 29 9.99 7.68 -7.01
CA ALA A 29 9.46 8.70 -6.09
C ALA A 29 10.06 10.09 -6.31
N GLY A 30 11.39 10.20 -6.47
CA GLY A 30 12.07 11.49 -6.64
C GLY A 30 11.75 12.16 -7.98
N GLU A 31 11.71 11.40 -9.08
CA GLU A 31 11.35 11.93 -10.40
C GLU A 31 9.91 12.47 -10.40
N TYR A 32 9.00 11.70 -9.79
CA TYR A 32 7.58 12.04 -9.76
C TYR A 32 7.28 13.24 -8.87
N ASP A 33 8.00 13.39 -7.75
CA ASP A 33 7.93 14.58 -6.90
C ASP A 33 8.44 15.82 -7.63
N GLU A 34 9.63 15.74 -8.25
CA GLU A 34 10.25 16.88 -8.95
C GLU A 34 9.42 17.39 -10.14
N HIS A 35 8.72 16.48 -10.83
CA HIS A 35 7.97 16.80 -12.05
C HIS A 35 6.45 16.84 -11.85
N GLU A 36 5.96 16.72 -10.62
CA GLU A 36 4.52 16.68 -10.29
C GLU A 36 3.75 15.62 -11.11
N LYS A 37 4.40 14.48 -11.40
CA LYS A 37 3.84 13.44 -12.27
C LYS A 37 3.00 12.46 -11.46
N PHE A 38 1.78 12.20 -11.92
CA PHE A 38 0.94 11.17 -11.31
C PHE A 38 1.49 9.75 -11.62
N PRO A 39 1.64 8.88 -10.61
CA PRO A 39 2.30 7.58 -10.72
C PRO A 39 1.37 6.46 -11.22
N THR A 40 0.80 6.58 -12.42
CA THR A 40 -0.21 5.63 -12.93
C THR A 40 0.25 4.17 -12.89
N GLU A 41 1.48 3.88 -13.31
CA GLU A 41 2.01 2.50 -13.35
C GLU A 41 2.14 1.89 -11.95
N VAL A 42 2.44 2.72 -10.95
CA VAL A 42 2.48 2.29 -9.54
C VAL A 42 1.05 1.98 -9.06
N PHE A 43 0.07 2.80 -9.44
CA PHE A 43 -1.33 2.58 -9.06
C PHE A 43 -1.88 1.29 -9.63
N GLU A 44 -1.60 1.01 -10.91
CA GLU A 44 -1.99 -0.24 -11.56
C GLU A 44 -1.35 -1.45 -10.86
N GLY A 45 -0.05 -1.37 -10.53
CA GLY A 45 0.62 -2.43 -9.78
C GLY A 45 0.06 -2.64 -8.37
N ALA A 46 -0.27 -1.56 -7.66
CA ALA A 46 -0.90 -1.63 -6.33
C ALA A 46 -2.29 -2.27 -6.39
N TRP A 47 -3.07 -1.97 -7.43
CA TRP A 47 -4.37 -2.58 -7.69
C TRP A 47 -4.26 -4.09 -7.94
N GLU A 48 -3.36 -4.50 -8.84
CA GLU A 48 -3.16 -5.92 -9.19
C GLU A 48 -2.70 -6.76 -8.00
N LEU A 49 -1.95 -6.18 -7.08
CA LEU A 49 -1.46 -6.83 -5.87
C LEU A 49 -2.45 -6.81 -4.69
N GLY A 50 -3.61 -6.16 -4.84
CA GLY A 50 -4.60 -6.07 -3.76
C GLY A 50 -4.20 -5.14 -2.61
N LEU A 51 -3.41 -4.10 -2.89
CA LEU A 51 -2.99 -3.11 -1.88
C LEU A 51 -3.94 -1.89 -1.78
N MET A 52 -5.06 -1.96 -2.50
CA MET A 52 -6.11 -0.93 -2.58
C MET A 52 -7.45 -1.51 -2.17
N ASN A 53 -8.36 -0.67 -1.68
CA ASN A 53 -9.73 -1.05 -1.32
C ASN A 53 -9.83 -2.21 -0.32
N VAL A 54 -8.85 -2.30 0.58
CA VAL A 54 -8.62 -3.48 1.40
C VAL A 54 -9.71 -3.69 2.46
N GLU A 55 -10.37 -2.62 2.92
CA GLU A 55 -11.42 -2.70 3.95
C GLU A 55 -12.81 -2.96 3.37
N LEU A 56 -12.97 -2.90 2.04
CA LEU A 56 -14.25 -3.19 1.41
C LEU A 56 -14.65 -4.65 1.68
N PRO A 57 -15.94 -4.92 1.96
CA PRO A 57 -16.40 -6.28 2.16
C PRO A 57 -16.18 -7.18 0.94
N GLU A 58 -15.96 -8.47 1.17
CA GLU A 58 -15.79 -9.46 0.10
C GLU A 58 -17.01 -9.53 -0.83
N GLU A 59 -18.21 -9.26 -0.33
CA GLU A 59 -19.46 -9.29 -1.12
C GLU A 59 -19.51 -8.26 -2.25
N VAL A 60 -18.68 -7.21 -2.16
CA VAL A 60 -18.53 -6.18 -3.19
C VAL A 60 -17.19 -6.27 -3.93
N GLY A 61 -16.45 -7.37 -3.73
CA GLY A 61 -15.16 -7.64 -4.38
C GLY A 61 -13.97 -7.01 -3.68
N GLY A 62 -14.09 -6.61 -2.42
CA GLY A 62 -12.97 -6.20 -1.58
C GLY A 62 -12.29 -7.38 -0.87
N LEU A 63 -11.42 -7.08 0.09
CA LEU A 63 -10.65 -8.07 0.85
C LEU A 63 -11.16 -8.28 2.28
N GLY A 64 -12.15 -7.50 2.73
CA GLY A 64 -12.77 -7.64 4.05
C GLY A 64 -11.84 -7.37 5.24
N TYR A 65 -10.70 -6.70 5.00
CA TYR A 65 -9.73 -6.40 6.05
C TYR A 65 -10.19 -5.28 6.98
N GLY A 66 -9.53 -5.17 8.13
CA GLY A 66 -9.77 -4.11 9.10
C GLY A 66 -8.75 -2.97 8.99
N THR A 67 -8.96 -1.95 9.83
CA THR A 67 -8.07 -0.79 9.92
C THR A 67 -6.63 -1.17 10.27
N VAL A 68 -6.40 -2.27 10.98
CA VAL A 68 -5.04 -2.71 11.34
C VAL A 68 -4.26 -3.08 10.08
N GLU A 69 -4.83 -3.92 9.21
CA GLU A 69 -4.22 -4.32 7.94
C GLU A 69 -4.01 -3.11 7.02
N GLY A 70 -4.99 -2.21 6.95
CA GLY A 70 -4.85 -0.92 6.25
C GLY A 70 -3.67 -0.10 6.75
N CYS A 71 -3.48 0.00 8.07
CA CYS A 71 -2.32 0.66 8.68
C CYS A 71 -0.99 -0.04 8.37
N LEU A 72 -0.94 -1.36 8.34
CA LEU A 72 0.27 -2.12 8.02
C LEU A 72 0.70 -1.88 6.58
N ILE A 73 -0.24 -1.91 5.64
CA ILE A 73 0.03 -1.58 4.23
C ILE A 73 0.48 -0.11 4.13
N ALA A 74 -0.22 0.80 4.80
CA ALA A 74 0.11 2.22 4.81
C ALA A 74 1.54 2.52 5.27
N GLU A 75 1.99 1.89 6.36
CA GLU A 75 3.34 2.08 6.89
C GLU A 75 4.41 1.71 5.86
N GLU A 76 4.24 0.56 5.20
CA GLU A 76 5.20 0.07 4.21
C GLU A 76 5.19 0.89 2.91
N LEU A 77 4.04 1.38 2.46
CA LEU A 77 3.96 2.27 1.29
C LEU A 77 4.57 3.64 1.58
N ALA A 78 4.24 4.22 2.74
CA ALA A 78 4.68 5.55 3.15
C ALA A 78 6.19 5.61 3.42
N TYR A 79 6.82 4.48 3.77
CA TYR A 79 8.28 4.37 3.83
C TYR A 79 8.97 4.75 2.51
N GLY A 80 8.34 4.47 1.36
CA GLY A 80 8.89 4.81 0.04
C GLY A 80 8.54 6.22 -0.42
N CYS A 81 7.26 6.58 -0.36
CA CYS A 81 6.80 7.93 -0.73
C CYS A 81 5.45 8.24 -0.08
N SER A 82 5.39 9.33 0.69
CA SER A 82 4.17 9.75 1.40
C SER A 82 3.03 10.16 0.46
N ALA A 83 3.32 10.84 -0.65
CA ALA A 83 2.31 11.28 -1.61
C ALA A 83 1.64 10.09 -2.30
N ILE A 84 2.44 9.16 -2.83
CA ILE A 84 1.95 7.94 -3.48
C ILE A 84 1.13 7.10 -2.49
N ALA A 85 1.68 6.87 -1.28
CA ALA A 85 0.98 6.12 -0.24
C ALA A 85 -0.38 6.74 0.11
N THR A 86 -0.42 8.06 0.33
CA THR A 86 -1.67 8.79 0.63
C THR A 86 -2.71 8.58 -0.46
N SER A 87 -2.31 8.74 -1.73
CA SER A 87 -3.22 8.59 -2.86
C SER A 87 -3.74 7.15 -3.02
N ILE A 88 -2.95 6.13 -2.67
CA ILE A 88 -3.40 4.72 -2.64
C ILE A 88 -4.39 4.50 -1.48
N MET A 89 -4.02 4.95 -0.27
CA MET A 89 -4.81 4.76 0.95
C MET A 89 -6.16 5.48 0.94
N CYS A 90 -6.30 6.58 0.19
CA CYS A 90 -7.59 7.27 0.05
C CYS A 90 -8.71 6.37 -0.50
N ASN A 91 -8.38 5.20 -1.03
CA ASN A 91 -9.32 4.22 -1.56
C ASN A 91 -9.60 3.07 -0.58
N HIS A 92 -9.03 3.06 0.63
CA HIS A 92 -9.24 1.95 1.58
C HIS A 92 -10.67 1.86 2.13
N LEU A 93 -11.49 2.91 2.01
CA LEU A 93 -12.86 3.03 2.52
C LEU A 93 -13.96 2.85 1.45
#